data_AF-A0A950VRQ5-F1
#
_entry.id   AF-A0A950VRQ5-F1
#
_cell.length_a   1.000
_cell.length_b   1.000
_cell.length_c   1.000
_cell.angle_alpha   90.00
_cell.angle_beta   90.00
_cell.angle_gamma   90.00
#
_symmetry.space_group_name_H-M   'P 1'
#
loop_
_entity.id
_entity.type
_entity.pdbx_description
1 polymer ?
#
loop_
_entity_poly.entity_id
_entity_poly.type
_entity_poly.pdbx_seq_one_letter_code
_entity_poly.pdbx_strand_id
1 'polypeptide(L)'
;MITKFGSLYAGAVDLDNLGLDGTPVNERWLSDDYLATVFDKAEAIARLMDRTGYDIFWLAEHHFQREGYECIPNILMLAVHLAHLTERIKFGCGFNIAPMWHPLRLAEDFAVADWLTGGRVVFGVGRGYHTREVET
;
A
#
# COMPACT_ATOMS: atom_id res chain seq x y z
N MET A 1 -10.11 0.75 -27.68
CA MET A 1 -9.10 1.74 -27.23
C MET A 1 -9.05 1.66 -25.71
N ILE A 2 -7.86 1.52 -25.11
CA ILE A 2 -7.69 1.47 -23.65
C ILE A 2 -7.67 2.91 -23.13
N THR A 3 -8.55 3.23 -22.18
CA THR A 3 -8.76 4.60 -21.67
C THR A 3 -8.56 4.75 -20.17
N LYS A 4 -8.33 3.64 -19.45
CA LYS A 4 -8.15 3.61 -18.00
C LYS A 4 -6.82 2.95 -17.66
N PHE A 5 -5.99 3.68 -16.95
CA PHE A 5 -4.68 3.21 -16.49
C PHE A 5 -4.64 3.23 -14.97
N GLY A 6 -4.06 2.19 -14.39
CA GLY A 6 -3.77 2.11 -12.96
C GLY A 6 -2.29 1.83 -12.75
N SER A 7 -1.82 2.03 -11.53
CA SER A 7 -0.48 1.63 -11.10
C SER A 7 -0.55 0.94 -9.75
N LEU A 8 0.47 0.16 -9.43
CA LEU A 8 0.64 -0.50 -8.14
C LEU A 8 1.94 -0.02 -7.49
N TYR A 9 1.88 0.22 -6.19
CA TYR A 9 3.03 0.49 -5.34
C TYR A 9 3.00 -0.45 -4.14
N ALA A 10 4.03 -1.30 -4.06
CA ALA A 10 4.13 -2.31 -3.01
C ALA A 10 4.61 -1.75 -1.66
N GLY A 11 4.97 -0.45 -1.58
CA GLY A 11 5.44 0.17 -0.35
C GLY A 11 6.96 0.20 -0.17
N ALA A 12 7.73 0.25 -1.27
CA ALA A 12 9.18 0.37 -1.19
C ALA A 12 9.63 1.79 -0.83
N VAL A 13 10.45 1.94 0.20
CA VAL A 13 11.15 3.21 0.46
C VAL A 13 12.17 3.50 -0.65
N ASP A 14 12.73 4.70 -0.67
CA ASP A 14 13.91 4.93 -1.50
C ASP A 14 15.08 4.15 -0.88
N LEU A 15 15.85 3.45 -1.72
CA LEU A 15 16.91 2.55 -1.27
C LEU A 15 18.23 2.95 -1.93
N ASP A 16 19.27 3.02 -1.11
CA ASP A 16 20.64 3.27 -1.56
C ASP A 16 21.41 1.96 -1.76
N ASN A 17 22.59 2.03 -2.40
CA ASN A 17 23.48 0.89 -2.61
C ASN A 17 22.77 -0.31 -3.24
N LEU A 18 22.02 -0.09 -4.32
CA LEU A 18 21.28 -1.11 -5.07
C LEU A 18 22.14 -1.71 -6.19
N GLY A 19 21.74 -2.88 -6.68
CA GLY A 19 22.38 -3.55 -7.82
C GLY A 19 23.13 -4.83 -7.42
N LEU A 20 23.89 -5.38 -8.36
CA LEU A 20 24.61 -6.65 -8.18
C LEU A 20 25.62 -6.59 -7.02
N ASP A 21 26.32 -5.47 -6.89
CA ASP A 21 27.33 -5.23 -5.85
C ASP A 21 26.75 -4.47 -4.64
N GLY A 22 25.43 -4.30 -4.61
CA GLY A 22 24.72 -3.60 -3.55
C GLY A 22 24.62 -4.41 -2.26
N THR A 23 24.10 -3.77 -1.20
CA THR A 23 23.84 -4.48 0.07
C THR A 23 22.82 -5.61 -0.18
N PRO A 24 23.13 -6.87 0.18
CA PRO A 24 22.18 -7.96 0.08
C PRO A 24 20.90 -7.64 0.82
N VAL A 25 19.74 -8.03 0.26
CA VAL A 25 18.41 -7.74 0.83
C VAL A 25 18.34 -8.14 2.30
N ASN A 26 18.74 -9.37 2.62
CA ASN A 26 18.66 -9.93 3.97
C ASN A 26 19.65 -9.29 4.97
N GLU A 27 20.59 -8.48 4.50
CA GLU A 27 21.53 -7.73 5.34
C GLU A 27 21.10 -6.28 5.54
N ARG A 28 20.04 -5.83 4.86
CA ARG A 28 19.51 -4.47 5.04
C ARG A 28 18.76 -4.37 6.35
N TRP A 29 19.08 -3.32 7.10
CA TRP A 29 18.38 -2.98 8.32
C TRP A 29 18.20 -1.47 8.39
N LEU A 30 16.98 -1.02 8.13
CA LEU A 30 16.62 0.38 8.13
C LEU A 30 15.99 0.76 9.48
N SER A 31 16.12 2.02 9.89
CA SER A 31 15.44 2.52 11.07
C SER A 31 13.95 2.69 10.82
N ASP A 32 13.14 2.63 11.88
CA ASP A 32 11.69 2.85 11.79
C ASP A 32 11.37 4.22 11.16
N ASP A 33 12.12 5.27 11.51
CA ASP A 33 11.99 6.60 10.91
C ASP A 33 12.21 6.58 9.39
N TYR A 34 13.17 5.77 8.92
CA TYR A 34 13.43 5.64 7.49
C TYR A 34 12.34 4.83 6.79
N LEU A 35 11.88 3.73 7.41
CA LEU A 35 10.78 2.92 6.89
C LEU A 35 9.48 3.75 6.77
N ALA A 36 9.23 4.67 7.72
CA ALA A 36 8.07 5.55 7.72
C ALA A 36 8.03 6.53 6.52
N THR A 37 9.15 6.78 5.84
CA THR A 37 9.19 7.63 4.62
C THR A 37 8.34 7.08 3.47
N VAL A 38 7.94 5.81 3.55
CA VAL A 38 6.99 5.17 2.62
C VAL A 38 5.68 5.95 2.48
N PHE A 39 5.22 6.61 3.56
CA PHE A 39 3.96 7.35 3.56
C PHE A 39 4.04 8.65 2.76
N ASP A 40 5.12 9.43 2.94
CA ASP A 40 5.37 10.64 2.16
C ASP A 40 5.50 10.31 0.66
N LYS A 41 6.18 9.20 0.36
CA LYS A 41 6.31 8.68 -1.01
C LYS A 41 4.96 8.27 -1.60
N ALA A 42 4.12 7.56 -0.83
CA ALA A 42 2.77 7.20 -1.26
C ALA A 42 1.89 8.44 -1.52
N GLU A 43 1.98 9.48 -0.69
CA GLU A 43 1.30 10.76 -0.91
C GLU A 43 1.74 11.40 -2.22
N ALA A 44 3.05 11.51 -2.45
CA ALA A 44 3.60 12.11 -3.65
C ALA A 44 3.12 11.38 -4.93
N ILE A 45 3.13 10.04 -4.91
CA ILE A 45 2.64 9.20 -6.01
C ILE A 45 1.13 9.42 -6.21
N ALA A 46 0.33 9.32 -5.16
CA ALA A 46 -1.14 9.45 -5.24
C ALA A 46 -1.55 10.80 -5.84
N ARG A 47 -0.93 11.89 -5.38
CA ARG A 47 -1.18 13.24 -5.89
C ARG A 47 -0.76 13.40 -7.35
N LEU A 48 0.35 12.80 -7.76
CA LEU A 48 0.79 12.82 -9.15
C LEU A 48 -0.20 12.07 -10.05
N MET A 49 -0.58 10.86 -9.64
CA MET A 49 -1.51 10.01 -10.39
C MET A 49 -2.89 10.66 -10.53
N ASP A 50 -3.41 11.27 -9.47
CA ASP A 50 -4.69 11.98 -9.47
C ASP A 50 -4.72 13.16 -10.47
N ARG A 51 -3.64 13.96 -10.52
CA ARG A 51 -3.51 15.10 -11.45
C ARG A 51 -3.25 14.69 -12.89
N THR A 52 -2.68 13.50 -13.11
CA THR A 52 -2.36 12.98 -14.45
C THR A 52 -3.45 12.07 -15.03
N GLY A 53 -4.54 11.86 -14.29
CA GLY A 53 -5.75 11.20 -14.80
C GLY A 53 -5.71 9.68 -14.74
N TYR A 54 -4.92 9.10 -13.82
CA TYR A 54 -5.00 7.67 -13.53
C TYR A 54 -6.35 7.32 -12.88
N ASP A 55 -6.86 6.11 -13.18
CA ASP A 55 -8.14 5.64 -12.66
C ASP A 55 -8.00 5.06 -11.24
N ILE A 56 -6.89 4.37 -10.96
CA ILE A 56 -6.69 3.68 -9.68
C ILE A 56 -5.22 3.53 -9.29
N PHE A 57 -4.95 3.67 -7.99
CA PHE A 57 -3.67 3.42 -7.35
C PHE A 57 -3.78 2.22 -6.40
N TRP A 58 -3.08 1.14 -6.69
CA TRP A 58 -3.08 -0.09 -5.89
C TRP A 58 -1.96 -0.09 -4.86
N LEU A 59 -2.29 -0.49 -3.63
CA LEU A 59 -1.38 -0.60 -2.49
C LEU A 59 -1.30 -2.07 -2.03
N ALA A 60 -0.13 -2.54 -1.61
CA ALA A 60 0.06 -3.90 -1.09
C ALA A 60 0.25 -3.92 0.43
N GLU A 61 -0.41 -4.85 1.12
CA GLU A 61 -0.26 -5.08 2.56
C GLU A 61 0.89 -6.05 2.80
N HIS A 62 1.88 -5.63 3.60
CA HIS A 62 3.01 -6.45 4.00
C HIS A 62 3.48 -6.08 5.41
N HIS A 63 4.07 -7.06 6.10
CA HIS A 63 4.43 -6.95 7.51
C HIS A 63 5.88 -7.35 7.74
N PHE A 64 6.52 -6.70 8.72
CA PHE A 64 7.87 -7.06 9.19
C PHE A 64 9.00 -6.94 8.13
N GLN A 65 8.85 -6.04 7.16
CA GLN A 65 9.79 -5.82 6.05
C GLN A 65 10.83 -4.74 6.41
N ARG A 66 11.79 -5.11 7.26
CA ARG A 66 12.87 -4.20 7.74
C ARG A 66 13.86 -3.81 6.65
N GLU A 67 13.85 -4.56 5.55
CA GLU A 67 14.71 -4.41 4.39
C GLU A 67 14.28 -3.25 3.48
N GLY A 68 13.06 -2.71 3.64
CA GLY A 68 12.60 -1.50 2.95
C GLY A 68 11.78 -1.71 1.66
N TYR A 69 11.42 -2.95 1.31
CA TYR A 69 10.77 -3.25 0.03
C TYR A 69 9.25 -3.10 0.05
N GLU A 70 8.60 -3.44 1.17
CA GLU A 70 7.14 -3.53 1.26
C GLU A 70 6.66 -3.08 2.65
N CYS A 71 6.75 -1.77 2.92
CA CYS A 71 6.69 -1.21 4.26
C CYS A 71 5.29 -0.68 4.67
N ILE A 72 4.22 -1.17 4.04
CA ILE A 72 2.84 -0.71 4.31
C ILE A 72 2.04 -1.83 4.98
N PRO A 73 1.89 -1.83 6.32
CA PRO A 73 1.16 -2.87 7.04
C PRO A 73 -0.36 -2.66 7.08
N ASN A 74 -0.86 -1.47 6.76
CA ASN A 74 -2.29 -1.19 6.73
C ASN A 74 -2.65 -0.30 5.55
N ILE A 75 -3.00 -0.96 4.44
CA ILE A 75 -3.35 -0.29 3.18
C ILE A 75 -4.70 0.40 3.21
N LEU A 76 -5.65 -0.05 4.06
CA LEU A 76 -6.96 0.59 4.18
C LEU A 76 -6.84 1.97 4.85
N MET A 77 -6.09 2.04 5.95
CA MET A 77 -5.81 3.31 6.64
C MET A 77 -5.09 4.29 5.72
N LEU A 78 -4.08 3.82 4.98
CA LEU A 78 -3.37 4.65 4.02
C LEU A 78 -4.29 5.09 2.87
N ALA A 79 -5.12 4.20 2.32
CA ALA A 79 -6.07 4.53 1.26
C ALA A 79 -7.08 5.61 1.67
N VAL A 80 -7.62 5.54 2.89
CA VAL A 80 -8.51 6.57 3.44
C VAL A 80 -7.79 7.90 3.56
N HIS A 81 -6.55 7.91 4.07
CA HIS A 81 -5.74 9.12 4.15
C HIS A 81 -5.50 9.74 2.78
N LEU A 82 -5.00 8.95 1.82
CA LEU A 82 -4.69 9.42 0.46
C LEU A 82 -5.93 9.89 -0.30
N ALA A 83 -7.09 9.27 -0.07
CA ALA A 83 -8.35 9.73 -0.61
C ALA A 83 -8.63 11.19 -0.21
N HIS A 84 -8.42 11.57 1.06
CA HIS A 84 -8.64 12.95 1.50
C HIS A 84 -7.62 13.96 0.95
N LEU A 85 -6.53 13.49 0.34
CA LEU A 85 -5.51 14.33 -0.30
C LEU A 85 -5.65 14.44 -1.82
N THR A 86 -6.65 13.77 -2.39
CA THR A 86 -6.88 13.64 -3.84
C THR A 86 -8.35 13.83 -4.19
N GLU A 87 -8.64 14.13 -5.46
CA GLU A 87 -9.99 14.49 -5.89
C GLU A 87 -10.73 13.35 -6.59
N ARG A 88 -10.05 12.56 -7.44
CA ARG A 88 -10.70 11.67 -8.41
C ARG A 88 -10.23 10.23 -8.33
N ILE A 89 -8.93 10.02 -8.13
CA ILE A 89 -8.33 8.69 -8.19
C ILE A 89 -8.91 7.76 -7.12
N LYS A 90 -9.03 6.48 -7.49
CA LYS A 90 -9.42 5.40 -6.58
C LYS A 90 -8.19 4.75 -5.93
N PHE A 91 -8.38 4.15 -4.77
CA PHE A 91 -7.34 3.46 -4.03
C PHE A 91 -7.72 2.00 -3.87
N GLY A 92 -6.97 1.14 -4.54
CA GLY A 92 -7.15 -0.30 -4.44
C GLY A 92 -6.34 -0.87 -3.30
N CYS A 93 -7.02 -1.53 -2.37
CA CYS A 93 -6.35 -2.33 -1.35
C CYS A 93 -6.02 -3.70 -1.97
N GLY A 94 -4.86 -3.81 -2.60
CA GLY A 94 -4.38 -4.98 -3.35
C GLY A 94 -3.14 -5.59 -2.70
N PHE A 95 -3.27 -6.32 -1.58
CA PHE A 95 -4.54 -6.86 -1.06
C PHE A 95 -4.60 -6.86 0.47
N ASN A 96 -5.80 -6.73 1.04
CA ASN A 96 -6.00 -7.09 2.44
C ASN A 96 -5.82 -8.60 2.61
N ILE A 97 -4.94 -9.03 3.50
CA ILE A 97 -4.67 -10.46 3.70
C ILE A 97 -5.77 -11.06 4.57
N ALA A 98 -6.85 -11.54 3.94
CA ALA A 98 -8.10 -11.87 4.61
C ALA A 98 -7.95 -12.79 5.85
N PRO A 99 -7.06 -13.80 5.87
CA PRO A 99 -6.84 -14.61 7.07
C PRO A 99 -6.27 -13.85 8.29
N MET A 100 -5.63 -12.69 8.08
CA MET A 100 -5.05 -11.86 9.14
C MET A 100 -6.02 -10.85 9.73
N TRP A 101 -7.21 -10.69 9.13
CA TRP A 101 -8.20 -9.73 9.57
C TRP A 101 -9.37 -10.44 10.26
N HIS A 102 -9.86 -9.86 11.36
CA HIS A 102 -11.16 -10.28 11.88
C HIS A 102 -12.25 -9.90 10.85
N PRO A 103 -13.06 -10.86 10.35
CA PRO A 103 -13.92 -10.61 9.19
C PRO A 103 -14.97 -9.52 9.43
N LEU A 104 -15.50 -9.42 10.66
CA LEU A 104 -16.41 -8.33 11.02
C LEU A 104 -15.71 -6.96 10.98
N ARG A 105 -14.45 -6.88 11.42
CA ARG A 105 -13.67 -5.63 11.40
C ARG A 105 -13.36 -5.22 9.98
N LEU A 106 -12.93 -6.17 9.15
CA LEU A 106 -12.67 -5.91 7.74
C LEU A 106 -13.93 -5.37 7.03
N ALA A 107 -15.10 -5.97 7.28
CA ALA A 107 -16.36 -5.51 6.71
C ALA A 107 -16.77 -4.11 7.22
N GLU A 108 -16.71 -3.89 8.55
CA GLU A 108 -17.04 -2.60 9.16
C GLU A 108 -16.10 -1.47 8.69
N ASP A 109 -14.79 -1.72 8.67
CA ASP A 109 -13.79 -0.74 8.32
C ASP A 109 -13.92 -0.35 6.83
N PHE A 110 -14.18 -1.31 5.93
CA PHE A 110 -14.45 -1.00 4.51
C PHE A 110 -15.77 -0.26 4.29
N ALA A 111 -16.83 -0.61 5.03
CA ALA A 111 -18.10 0.11 4.94
C ALA A 111 -17.94 1.58 5.34
N VAL A 112 -17.18 1.86 6.40
CA VAL A 112 -16.87 3.22 6.83
C VAL A 112 -15.98 3.93 5.80
N ALA A 113 -14.93 3.27 5.30
CA ALA A 113 -14.03 3.84 4.30
C ALA A 113 -14.75 4.20 2.99
N ASP A 114 -15.71 3.38 2.54
CA ASP A 114 -16.52 3.67 1.36
C ASP A 114 -17.27 5.01 1.50
N TRP A 115 -17.93 5.22 2.64
CA TRP A 115 -18.61 6.49 2.95
C TRP A 115 -17.65 7.66 3.07
N LEU A 116 -16.55 7.51 3.82
CA LEU A 116 -15.58 8.60 4.03
C LEU A 116 -14.90 9.04 2.73
N THR A 117 -14.70 8.12 1.78
CA THR A 117 -13.96 8.41 0.55
C THR A 117 -14.86 8.68 -0.65
N GLY A 118 -16.19 8.60 -0.49
CA GLY A 118 -17.16 8.74 -1.57
C GLY A 118 -17.07 7.61 -2.60
N GLY A 119 -16.84 6.38 -2.15
CA GLY A 119 -16.75 5.20 -3.01
C GLY A 119 -15.41 5.04 -3.74
N ARG A 120 -14.34 5.66 -3.23
CA ARG A 120 -13.02 5.64 -3.89
C ARG A 120 -12.06 4.58 -3.36
N VAL A 121 -12.39 3.89 -2.28
CA VAL A 121 -11.63 2.72 -1.82
C VAL A 121 -12.17 1.45 -2.47
N VAL A 122 -11.29 0.65 -3.06
CA VAL A 122 -11.63 -0.63 -3.71
C VAL A 122 -11.15 -1.79 -2.84
N PHE A 123 -12.10 -2.67 -2.49
CA PHE A 123 -11.86 -3.85 -1.66
C PHE A 123 -11.19 -4.97 -2.48
N GLY A 124 -9.90 -5.19 -2.22
CA GLY A 124 -9.16 -6.35 -2.73
C GLY A 124 -8.70 -7.24 -1.58
N VAL A 125 -8.77 -8.55 -1.79
CA VAL A 125 -8.41 -9.55 -0.78
C VAL A 125 -7.40 -10.56 -1.32
N GLY A 126 -6.50 -10.98 -0.45
CA GLY A 126 -5.46 -11.96 -0.72
C GLY A 126 -5.44 -13.03 0.36
N ARG A 127 -4.82 -14.18 0.05
CA ARG A 127 -4.69 -15.31 0.98
C ARG A 127 -3.46 -15.22 1.89
N GLY A 128 -2.50 -14.35 1.57
CA GLY A 128 -1.18 -14.33 2.20
C GLY A 128 -0.30 -15.49 1.75
N TYR A 129 1.01 -15.28 1.71
CA TYR A 129 1.96 -16.32 1.30
C TYR A 129 3.31 -16.23 2.00
N HIS A 130 3.71 -15.07 2.51
CA HIS A 130 4.98 -14.92 3.19
C HIS A 130 4.93 -15.59 4.57
N THR A 131 5.70 -16.67 4.75
CA THR A 131 5.87 -17.38 6.02
C THR A 131 6.12 -16.43 7.19
N ARG A 132 6.95 -15.40 7.02
CA ARG A 132 7.25 -14.40 8.07
C ARG A 132 6.04 -13.56 8.51
N GLU A 133 4.98 -13.51 7.72
CA GLU A 133 3.77 -12.74 7.98
C GLU A 133 2.60 -13.64 8.40
N VAL A 134 2.51 -14.86 7.83
CA VAL A 134 1.35 -15.76 7.99
C VAL A 134 1.54 -16.85 9.06
N GLU A 135 2.77 -17.17 9.46
CA GLU A 135 3.05 -18.30 10.39
C GLU A 135 3.51 -17.85 11.79
N THR A 136 3.45 -16.55 12.09
CA THR A 136 3.84 -15.98 13.40
C THR A 136 2.74 -16.11 14.44
#